data_AF-A0A2N0NDS8-F1
#
_entry.id   AF-A0A2N0NDS8-F1
#
_cell.length_a   1.000
_cell.length_b   1.000
_cell.length_c   1.000
_cell.angle_alpha   90.00
_cell.angle_beta   90.00
_cell.angle_gamma   90.00
#
_symmetry.space_group_name_H-M   'P 1'
#
loop_
_entity.id
_entity.type
_entity.pdbx_description
1 polymer ?
#
loop_
_entity_poly.entity_id
_entity_poly.type
_entity_poly.pdbx_seq_one_letter_code
_entity_poly.pdbx_strand_id
1 'polypeptide(L)'
;MSDIFCETRGGYNFTTPKESDIFYYNGIAWVDLNNQVSGQGADMPPKLGHTANIGGRNQDLIFIIGGSEFSKVYQLDTKTNNVTSPTILEVIPNINSLIFMSSVSYGGKIYLFGGGEMDIKTDLTTLYNSHFILILLI
;
A
#
# COMPACT_ATOMS: atom_id res chain seq x y z
N MET A 1 -11.40 -14.82 -9.72
CA MET A 1 -10.48 -14.20 -8.75
C MET A 1 -9.84 -13.05 -9.50
N SER A 2 -10.26 -11.82 -9.24
CA SER A 2 -9.72 -10.63 -9.88
C SER A 2 -8.55 -10.16 -9.04
N ASP A 3 -7.34 -10.23 -9.58
CA ASP A 3 -6.16 -9.67 -8.93
C ASP A 3 -6.24 -8.14 -9.09
N ILE A 4 -6.59 -7.44 -8.01
CA ILE A 4 -6.40 -5.99 -7.95
C ILE A 4 -4.96 -5.76 -7.54
N PHE A 5 -4.11 -5.63 -8.54
CA PHE A 5 -2.78 -5.08 -8.38
C PHE A 5 -2.92 -3.58 -8.16
N CYS A 6 -2.74 -3.11 -6.93
CA CYS A 6 -2.33 -1.72 -6.73
C CYS A 6 -0.88 -1.58 -7.21
N GLU A 7 -0.66 -1.75 -8.51
CA GLU A 7 0.53 -1.26 -9.17
C GLU A 7 0.34 0.24 -9.34
N THR A 8 0.84 1.01 -8.37
CA THR A 8 1.68 2.12 -8.83
C THR A 8 2.77 1.47 -9.68
N ARG A 9 3.48 2.19 -10.54
CA ARG A 9 4.75 1.65 -11.07
C ARG A 9 5.71 1.33 -9.90
N GLY A 10 5.55 0.17 -9.27
CA GLY A 10 6.23 -0.29 -8.08
C GLY A 10 7.53 -1.02 -8.41
N GLY A 11 7.75 -1.29 -9.70
CA GLY A 11 9.09 -1.31 -10.26
C GLY A 11 9.61 0.12 -10.37
N TYR A 12 10.77 0.38 -9.78
CA TYR A 12 11.46 1.66 -9.85
C TYR A 12 11.58 2.11 -11.32
N ASN A 13 10.78 3.09 -11.75
CA ASN A 13 10.96 3.74 -13.04
C ASN A 13 11.78 5.02 -12.84
N PHE A 14 13.02 5.03 -13.32
CA PHE A 14 14.00 6.12 -13.12
C PHE A 14 13.66 7.43 -13.86
N THR A 15 12.56 7.48 -14.62
CA THR A 15 12.18 8.67 -15.40
C THR A 15 10.91 9.34 -14.85
N THR A 16 11.01 10.66 -14.62
CA THR A 16 9.95 11.56 -14.15
C THR A 16 8.89 11.85 -15.23
N PRO A 17 7.61 12.10 -14.84
CA PRO A 17 7.11 12.26 -13.48
C PRO A 17 6.74 10.94 -12.80
N LYS A 18 6.82 10.93 -11.46
CA LYS A 18 6.32 9.85 -10.62
C LYS A 18 4.82 10.04 -10.45
N GLU A 19 4.02 9.25 -11.16
CA GLU A 19 2.57 9.24 -11.03
C GLU A 19 2.17 8.09 -10.09
N SER A 20 1.18 8.36 -9.23
CA SER A 20 0.50 7.31 -8.48
C SER A 20 -0.64 6.83 -9.32
N ASP A 21 -0.50 5.63 -9.84
CA ASP A 21 -1.54 5.01 -10.62
C ASP A 21 -2.19 3.87 -9.85
N ILE A 22 -3.48 3.67 -10.06
CA ILE A 22 -4.22 2.49 -9.58
C ILE A 22 -4.80 1.77 -10.79
N PHE A 23 -4.45 0.48 -10.93
CA PHE A 23 -5.00 -0.39 -11.95
C PHE A 23 -5.65 -1.62 -11.32
N TYR A 24 -6.40 -2.38 -12.11
CA TYR A 24 -6.70 -3.77 -11.78
C TYR A 24 -6.71 -4.63 -13.04
N TYR A 25 -6.43 -5.92 -12.89
CA TYR A 25 -6.54 -6.87 -13.98
C TYR A 25 -7.90 -7.55 -13.94
N ASN A 26 -8.70 -7.38 -14.99
CA ASN A 26 -10.05 -7.93 -15.05
C ASN A 26 -10.10 -9.37 -15.62
N GLY A 27 -8.95 -10.00 -15.85
CA GLY A 27 -8.84 -11.31 -16.52
C GLY A 27 -8.64 -11.23 -18.04
N ILE A 28 -8.72 -10.03 -18.62
CA ILE A 28 -8.54 -9.78 -20.06
C ILE A 28 -7.50 -8.68 -20.28
N ALA A 29 -7.68 -7.55 -19.60
CA ALA A 29 -6.83 -6.38 -19.73
C ALA A 29 -6.65 -5.67 -18.39
N TRP A 30 -5.61 -4.84 -18.35
CA TRP A 30 -5.41 -3.85 -17.30
C TRP A 30 -6.41 -2.71 -17.48
N VAL A 31 -7.06 -2.33 -16.38
CA VAL A 31 -8.01 -1.22 -16.33
C VAL A 31 -7.45 -0.13 -15.45
N ASP A 32 -7.35 1.09 -16.00
CA ASP A 32 -6.94 2.32 -15.30
C ASP A 32 -8.10 2.90 -14.48
N LEU A 33 -7.87 3.09 -13.19
CA LEU A 33 -8.83 3.66 -12.25
C LEU A 33 -8.54 5.12 -11.87
N ASN A 34 -7.47 5.75 -12.35
CA ASN A 34 -7.03 7.06 -11.87
C ASN A 34 -8.07 8.17 -11.99
N ASN A 35 -8.84 8.18 -13.08
CA ASN A 35 -9.93 9.15 -13.28
C ASN A 35 -11.22 8.80 -12.53
N GLN A 36 -11.25 7.65 -11.85
CA GLN A 36 -12.40 7.13 -11.10
C GLN A 36 -12.12 7.11 -9.59
N VAL A 37 -10.86 7.30 -9.19
CA VAL A 37 -10.45 7.37 -7.80
C VAL A 37 -10.87 8.71 -7.20
N SER A 38 -11.41 8.67 -5.98
CA SER A 38 -11.84 9.85 -5.24
C SER A 38 -11.54 9.69 -3.75
N GLY A 39 -11.81 10.71 -2.93
CA GLY A 39 -11.62 10.66 -1.47
C GLY A 39 -10.41 11.42 -0.95
N GLN A 40 -10.25 11.41 0.38
CA GLN A 40 -9.17 12.13 1.07
C GLN A 40 -7.77 11.63 0.70
N GLY A 41 -7.68 10.37 0.27
CA GLY A 41 -6.44 9.74 -0.16
C GLY A 41 -6.32 9.61 -1.67
N ALA A 42 -7.17 10.25 -2.46
CA ALA A 42 -7.11 10.20 -3.92
C ALA A 42 -5.75 10.67 -4.47
N ASP A 43 -5.18 11.69 -3.84
CA ASP A 43 -3.83 12.21 -4.14
C ASP A 43 -2.73 11.44 -3.38
N MET A 44 -2.88 10.12 -3.21
CA MET A 44 -1.86 9.28 -2.57
C MET A 44 -0.52 9.50 -3.29
N PRO A 45 0.59 9.82 -2.59
CA PRO A 45 1.87 10.02 -3.25
C PRO A 45 2.45 8.69 -3.75
N PRO A 46 3.33 8.71 -4.76
CA PRO A 46 3.92 7.49 -5.30
C PRO A 46 4.65 6.70 -4.20
N LYS A 47 4.27 5.44 -4.02
CA LYS A 47 4.87 4.54 -3.01
C LYS A 47 5.74 3.48 -3.67
N LEU A 48 7.04 3.46 -3.32
CA LEU A 48 8.00 2.42 -3.73
C LEU A 48 8.07 1.31 -2.66
N GLY A 49 8.04 0.04 -3.07
CA GLY A 49 8.27 -1.09 -2.15
C GLY A 49 7.24 -1.22 -1.03
N HIS A 50 6.04 -0.68 -1.23
CA HIS A 50 4.92 -0.85 -0.31
C HIS A 50 4.34 -2.27 -0.42
N THR A 51 3.47 -2.64 0.51
CA THR A 51 2.64 -3.84 0.41
C THR A 51 1.18 -3.47 0.21
N ALA A 52 0.42 -4.35 -0.44
CA ALA A 52 -1.02 -4.27 -0.57
C ALA A 52 -1.69 -5.54 -0.04
N ASN A 53 -2.78 -5.41 0.72
CA ASN A 53 -3.52 -6.55 1.25
C ASN A 53 -5.02 -6.34 1.18
N ILE A 54 -5.74 -7.39 0.80
CA ILE A 54 -7.20 -7.42 0.88
C ILE A 54 -7.62 -7.49 2.35
N GLY A 55 -8.62 -6.69 2.70
CA GLY A 55 -9.25 -6.68 4.01
C GLY A 55 -10.70 -6.21 3.92
N GLY A 56 -11.24 -5.75 5.05
CA GLY A 56 -12.67 -5.48 5.16
C GLY A 56 -13.45 -6.73 5.54
N ARG A 57 -14.57 -6.55 6.23
CA ARG A 57 -15.46 -7.66 6.60
C ARG A 57 -15.93 -8.46 5.39
N ASN A 58 -16.07 -7.79 4.24
CA ASN A 58 -16.53 -8.39 2.98
C ASN A 58 -15.40 -8.58 1.96
N GLN A 59 -14.13 -8.41 2.33
CA GLN A 59 -12.99 -8.50 1.41
C GLN A 59 -13.06 -7.51 0.23
N ASP A 60 -13.69 -6.36 0.45
CA ASP A 60 -13.93 -5.31 -0.54
C ASP A 60 -13.02 -4.09 -0.37
N LEU A 61 -12.03 -4.19 0.52
CA LEU A 61 -11.06 -3.13 0.79
C LEU A 61 -9.64 -3.60 0.48
N ILE A 62 -8.82 -2.70 -0.04
CA ILE A 62 -7.39 -2.92 -0.24
C ILE A 62 -6.62 -1.91 0.59
N PHE A 63 -5.77 -2.43 1.47
CA PHE A 63 -4.89 -1.63 2.32
C PHE A 63 -3.52 -1.53 1.70
N ILE A 64 -3.02 -0.30 1.55
CA ILE A 64 -1.71 0.02 0.98
C ILE A 64 -0.86 0.58 2.12
N ILE A 65 0.19 -0.16 2.48
CA ILE A 65 0.97 0.08 3.71
C ILE A 65 2.46 0.15 3.38
N GLY A 66 3.17 1.08 4.02
CA GLY A 66 4.60 1.26 3.82
C GLY A 66 4.96 2.12 2.63
N GLY A 67 6.18 1.95 2.16
CA GLY A 67 6.79 2.85 1.18
C GLY A 67 7.63 3.93 1.83
N SER A 68 7.73 5.06 1.12
CA SER A 68 8.42 6.28 1.59
C SER A 68 7.83 6.89 2.86
N GLU A 69 6.57 6.55 3.19
CA GLU A 69 5.87 7.00 4.39
C GLU A 69 5.16 5.80 5.03
N PHE A 70 5.81 5.18 6.03
CA PHE A 70 5.29 3.98 6.69
C PHE A 70 4.05 4.26 7.54
N SER A 71 4.03 5.39 8.23
CA SER A 71 2.93 5.77 9.13
C SER A 71 1.62 6.09 8.41
N LYS A 72 1.64 6.29 7.10
CA LYS A 72 0.43 6.54 6.29
C LYS A 72 -0.04 5.27 5.58
N VAL A 73 -1.18 4.77 6.05
CA VAL A 73 -1.95 3.71 5.40
C VAL A 73 -3.04 4.33 4.54
N TYR A 74 -3.24 3.74 3.37
CA TYR A 74 -4.34 4.07 2.47
C TYR A 74 -5.26 2.85 2.34
N GLN A 75 -6.54 3.11 2.19
CA GLN A 75 -7.58 2.12 2.00
C GLN A 75 -8.35 2.47 0.73
N LEU A 76 -8.32 1.57 -0.25
CA LEU A 76 -9.17 1.64 -1.45
C LEU A 76 -10.41 0.79 -1.24
N ASP A 77 -11.59 1.40 -1.35
CA ASP A 77 -12.85 0.68 -1.51
C ASP A 77 -13.01 0.24 -2.95
N THR A 78 -13.03 -1.07 -3.18
CA THR A 78 -13.07 -1.68 -4.52
C THR A 78 -14.43 -1.56 -5.21
N LYS A 79 -15.49 -1.18 -4.50
CA LYS A 79 -16.83 -0.98 -5.06
C LYS A 79 -17.03 0.47 -5.49
N THR A 80 -16.46 1.41 -4.73
CA THR A 80 -16.66 2.85 -4.95
C THR A 80 -15.45 3.54 -5.56
N ASN A 81 -14.30 2.86 -5.65
CA ASN A 81 -13.00 3.43 -6.00
C ASN A 81 -12.59 4.60 -5.08
N ASN A 82 -13.14 4.66 -3.87
CA ASN A 82 -12.83 5.71 -2.91
C ASN A 82 -11.57 5.34 -2.11
N VAL A 83 -10.56 6.20 -2.13
CA VAL A 83 -9.34 6.06 -1.35
C VAL A 83 -9.39 6.97 -0.14
N THR A 84 -9.21 6.37 1.03
CA THR A 84 -9.26 7.05 2.33
C THR A 84 -8.08 6.63 3.20
N SER A 85 -7.85 7.36 4.30
CA SER A 85 -6.92 6.93 5.34
C SER A 85 -7.73 6.28 6.47
N PRO A 86 -7.53 4.99 6.76
CA PRO A 86 -8.28 4.32 7.81
C PRO A 86 -7.84 4.80 9.19
N THR A 87 -8.74 4.70 10.17
CA THR A 87 -8.40 4.87 11.58
C THR A 87 -7.61 3.66 12.08
N ILE A 88 -6.41 3.90 12.59
CA ILE A 88 -5.51 2.86 13.12
C ILE A 88 -5.52 2.97 14.64
N LEU A 89 -5.88 1.89 15.32
CA LEU A 89 -6.04 1.88 16.78
C LEU A 89 -4.73 1.63 17.54
N GLU A 90 -3.75 1.03 16.88
CA GLU A 90 -2.45 0.73 17.48
C GLU A 90 -1.43 1.84 17.22
N VAL A 91 -0.44 1.93 18.10
CA VAL A 91 0.69 2.83 17.93
C VAL A 91 1.54 2.30 16.77
N ILE A 92 1.46 2.96 15.63
CA ILE A 92 2.38 2.70 14.52
C ILE A 92 3.75 3.24 14.96
N PRO A 93 4.81 2.43 14.87
CA PRO A 93 6.17 2.90 15.09
C PRO A 93 6.44 4.18 14.30
N ASN A 94 7.10 5.16 14.92
CA ASN A 94 7.53 6.37 14.23
C ASN A 94 8.76 6.06 13.36
N ILE A 95 8.51 5.33 12.27
CA ILE A 95 9.48 4.99 11.24
C ILE A 95 9.10 5.82 10.01
N ASN A 96 10.10 6.51 9.44
CA ASN A 96 9.87 7.37 8.29
C ASN A 96 9.48 6.55 7.07
N SER A 97 10.29 5.56 6.71
CA SER A 97 10.12 4.72 5.53
C SER A 97 10.29 3.26 5.93
N LEU A 98 9.45 2.39 5.39
CA LEU A 98 9.63 0.95 5.52
C LEU A 98 9.14 0.30 4.24
N ILE A 99 10.06 -0.30 3.51
CA ILE A 99 9.85 -0.87 2.18
C ILE A 99 10.19 -2.36 2.16
N PHE A 100 9.70 -3.06 1.14
CA PHE A 100 9.95 -4.48 0.87
C PHE A 100 9.56 -5.40 2.02
N MET A 101 8.50 -5.03 2.74
CA MET A 101 7.91 -5.88 3.76
C MET A 101 7.12 -7.01 3.10
N SER A 102 7.14 -8.18 3.72
CA SER A 102 6.12 -9.20 3.47
C SER A 102 4.90 -8.93 4.34
N SER A 103 3.73 -9.38 3.89
CA SER A 103 2.48 -9.15 4.60
C SER A 103 1.51 -10.31 4.48
N VAL A 104 0.63 -10.46 5.46
CA VAL A 104 -0.51 -11.37 5.38
C VAL A 104 -1.73 -10.77 6.07
N SER A 105 -2.89 -10.93 5.45
CA SER A 105 -4.19 -10.58 6.03
C SER A 105 -4.83 -11.83 6.62
N TYR A 106 -5.12 -11.81 7.93
CA TYR A 106 -5.73 -12.94 8.63
C TYR A 106 -6.53 -12.49 9.85
N GLY A 107 -7.77 -13.00 9.98
CA GLY A 107 -8.62 -12.73 11.15
C GLY A 107 -8.94 -11.25 11.36
N GLY A 108 -9.07 -10.47 10.28
CA GLY A 108 -9.32 -9.02 10.34
C GLY A 108 -8.10 -8.17 10.74
N LYS A 109 -6.90 -8.76 10.72
CA LYS A 109 -5.63 -8.08 11.02
C LYS A 109 -4.69 -8.21 9.84
N ILE A 110 -3.78 -7.26 9.70
CA ILE A 110 -2.68 -7.32 8.75
C ILE A 110 -1.37 -7.44 9.52
N TYR A 111 -0.61 -8.49 9.23
CA TYR A 111 0.71 -8.72 9.82
C TYR A 111 1.77 -8.33 8.80
N LEU A 112 2.80 -7.62 9.25
CA LEU A 112 3.91 -7.13 8.43
C LEU A 112 5.21 -7.74 8.96
N PHE A 113 6.05 -8.24 8.06
CA PHE A 113 7.28 -8.95 8.40
C PHE A 113 8.46 -8.37 7.63
N GLY A 114 9.54 -8.13 8.36
CA GLY A 114 10.81 -7.67 7.81
C GLY A 114 10.71 -6.29 7.17
N GLY A 115 11.30 -6.16 6.00
CA GLY A 115 11.44 -4.91 5.27
C GLY A 115 12.71 -4.17 5.66
N GLY A 116 12.84 -2.94 5.15
CA GLY A 116 14.01 -2.12 5.39
C GLY A 116 13.83 -0.67 4.94
N GLU A 117 14.90 0.09 5.04
CA GLU A 117 15.01 1.44 4.50
C GLU A 117 16.03 1.45 3.36
N MET A 118 15.70 2.14 2.28
CA MET A 118 16.63 2.41 1.19
C MET A 118 17.05 3.87 1.23
N ASP A 119 18.35 4.10 1.31
CA ASP A 119 18.93 5.41 1.06
C ASP A 119 19.11 5.58 -0.45
N ILE A 120 18.25 6.41 -1.05
CA ILE A 120 18.25 6.68 -2.50
C ILE A 120 19.55 7.37 -2.95
N LYS A 121 20.28 8.05 -2.06
CA LYS A 121 21.54 8.72 -2.40
C LYS A 121 22.70 7.76 -2.53
N THR A 122 22.72 6.72 -1.69
CA THR A 122 23.83 5.76 -1.61
C THR A 122 23.48 4.41 -2.21
N ASP A 123 22.21 4.19 -2.58
CA ASP A 123 21.64 2.92 -3.03
C ASP A 123 21.83 1.77 -2.02
N LEU A 124 22.05 2.13 -0.75
CA LEU A 124 22.18 1.16 0.34
C LEU A 124 20.82 0.85 0.93
N THR A 125 20.54 -0.45 1.09
CA THR A 125 19.34 -0.94 1.80
C THR A 125 19.74 -1.47 3.17
N THR A 126 19.17 -0.90 4.22
CA THR A 126 19.27 -1.41 5.59
C THR A 126 18.05 -2.27 5.88
N LEU A 127 18.26 -3.57 6.11
CA LEU A 127 17.18 -4.51 6.41
C LEU A 127 16.93 -4.58 7.92
N TYR A 128 15.66 -4.67 8.28
CA TYR A 128 15.21 -4.83 9.66
C TYR A 128 14.55 -6.19 9.86
N ASN A 129 14.88 -6.85 10.97
CA ASN A 129 14.16 -8.04 11.44
C ASN A 129 12.98 -7.60 12.33
N SER A 130 12.09 -6.80 11.77
CA SER A 130 10.93 -6.26 12.48
C SER A 130 9.69 -7.11 12.25
N HIS A 131 8.84 -7.20 13.27
CA HIS A 131 7.49 -7.76 13.16
C HIS A 131 6.51 -6.71 13.66
N PHE A 132 5.57 -6.32 12.79
CA PHE A 132 4.51 -5.38 13.15
C PHE A 132 3.15 -6.03 12.93
N ILE A 133 2.23 -5.75 13.84
CA ILE A 133 0.83 -6.10 13.71
C ILE A 133 0.09 -4.78 13.50
N LEU A 134 -0.79 -4.75 12.50
CA LEU A 134 -1.71 -3.65 12.28
C LEU A 134 -3.13 -4.14 12.51
N ILE A 135 -3.78 -3.59 13.52
CA ILE A 135 -5.23 -3.71 13.73
C ILE A 135 -5.92 -2.52 13.11
N LEU A 136 -6.72 -2.78 12.08
CA LEU A 136 -7.51 -1.79 11.35
C LEU A 136 -8.99 -1.95 11.72
N LEU A 137 -9.69 -0.84 11.92
CA LEU A 137 -11.15 -0.83 12.03
C LEU A 137 -11.72 -1.02 10.63
N ILE A 138 -12.34 -2.18 10.39
CA ILE A 138 -12.98 -2.58 9.13
C ILE A 138 -14.44 -2.92 9.31
#